data_AF-A0A166MPF8-F1
#
_entry.id   AF-A0A166MPF8-F1
#
_cell.length_a   1.000
_cell.length_b   1.000
_cell.length_c   1.000
_cell.angle_alpha   90.00
_cell.angle_beta   90.00
_cell.angle_gamma   90.00
#
_symmetry.space_group_name_H-M   'P 1'
#
loop_
_entity.id
_entity.type
_entity.pdbx_description
1 polymer ?
#
loop_
_entity_poly.entity_id
_entity_poly.type
_entity_poly.pdbx_seq_one_letter_code
_entity_poly.pdbx_strand_id
1 'polypeptide(L)'
;MTRASVRAAVHRSINYLRENQDDFDDSTRLVQLGLDKEDIEELIFRLEDQLGLTASTAEEDRMLKTATTVDDLSRFLIEIGRY
;
A
#
# COMPACT_ATOMS: atom_id res chain seq x y z
N MET A 1 3.35 5.35 14.14
CA MET A 1 3.98 5.79 12.87
C MET A 1 3.45 7.14 12.41
N THR A 2 4.25 7.93 11.68
CA THR A 2 3.78 9.16 11.01
C THR A 2 3.21 8.85 9.62
N ARG A 3 2.06 9.45 9.26
CA ARG A 3 1.42 9.29 7.94
C ARG A 3 2.37 9.50 6.76
N ALA A 4 3.32 10.44 6.90
CA ALA A 4 4.34 10.71 5.90
C ALA A 4 5.27 9.52 5.63
N SER A 5 5.63 8.74 6.66
CA SER A 5 6.52 7.58 6.52
C SER A 5 5.83 6.43 5.81
N VAL A 6 4.56 6.17 6.16
CA VAL A 6 3.74 5.16 5.48
C VAL A 6 3.51 5.55 4.03
N ARG A 7 3.13 6.80 3.77
CA ARG A 7 2.96 7.31 2.41
C ARG A 7 4.25 7.16 1.58
N ALA A 8 5.40 7.54 2.13
CA ALA A 8 6.68 7.39 1.45
C ALA A 8 7.03 5.91 1.17
N ALA A 9 6.71 5.00 2.09
CA ALA A 9 6.89 3.57 1.90
C ALA A 9 6.01 3.05 0.76
N VAL A 10 4.72 3.38 0.74
CA VAL A 10 3.78 3.01 -0.33
C VAL A 10 4.27 3.56 -1.67
N HIS A 11 4.67 4.84 -1.68
CA HIS A 11 5.16 5.48 -2.90
C HIS A 11 6.39 4.79 -3.46
N ARG A 12 7.33 4.42 -2.59
CA ARG A 12 8.55 3.70 -2.94
C ARG A 12 8.27 2.30 -3.49
N SER A 13 7.35 1.55 -2.87
CA SER A 13 6.97 0.20 -3.31
C SER A 13 6.33 0.23 -4.70
N ILE A 14 5.41 1.16 -4.95
CA ILE A 14 4.76 1.31 -6.26
C ILE A 14 5.79 1.73 -7.32
N ASN A 15 6.67 2.67 -6.99
CA ASN A 15 7.70 3.13 -7.92
C ASN A 15 8.70 2.01 -8.29
N TYR A 16 8.99 1.10 -7.35
CA TYR A 16 9.80 -0.07 -7.62
C TYR A 16 9.14 -1.02 -8.62
N LEU A 17 7.82 -1.21 -8.54
CA LEU A 17 7.07 -2.06 -9.46
C LEU A 17 6.93 -1.44 -10.86
N ARG A 18 6.89 -0.11 -10.95
CA ARG A 18 6.59 0.61 -12.21
C ARG A 18 7.81 1.16 -12.95
N GLU A 19 9.01 0.67 -12.67
CA GLU A 19 10.26 1.06 -13.37
C GLU A 19 10.38 2.58 -13.65
N ASN A 20 10.20 3.45 -12.64
CA ASN A 20 10.27 4.93 -12.76
C ASN A 20 9.16 5.62 -13.57
N GLN A 21 7.93 5.10 -13.63
CA GLN A 21 6.79 5.84 -14.18
C GLN A 21 6.05 6.72 -13.15
N ASP A 22 6.33 8.03 -13.24
CA ASP A 22 5.51 9.21 -12.88
C ASP A 22 5.07 9.42 -11.41
N ASP A 23 4.89 10.70 -11.06
CA ASP A 23 4.40 11.17 -9.76
C ASP A 23 2.90 10.87 -9.68
N PHE A 24 2.53 9.75 -9.04
CA PHE A 24 1.13 9.42 -8.84
C PHE A 24 0.59 10.06 -7.56
N ASP A 25 -0.62 10.60 -7.64
CA ASP A 25 -1.29 11.18 -6.49
C ASP A 25 -1.84 10.09 -5.58
N ASP A 26 -2.01 10.36 -4.28
CA ASP A 26 -2.59 9.38 -3.35
C ASP A 26 -4.05 9.04 -3.68
N SER A 27 -4.74 9.91 -4.43
CA SER A 27 -6.08 9.67 -4.94
C SER A 27 -6.10 8.67 -6.12
N THR A 28 -4.93 8.33 -6.67
CA THR A 28 -4.82 7.41 -7.81
C THR A 28 -5.19 6.00 -7.36
N ARG A 29 -5.98 5.31 -8.20
CA ARG A 29 -6.37 3.93 -7.94
C ARG A 29 -5.23 2.97 -8.24
N LEU A 30 -5.06 1.93 -7.43
CA LEU A 30 -4.03 0.91 -7.66
C LEU A 30 -4.18 0.25 -9.05
N VAL A 31 -5.43 -0.03 -9.45
CA VAL A 31 -5.74 -0.55 -10.79
C VAL A 31 -5.42 0.42 -11.93
N GLN A 32 -5.40 1.73 -11.69
CA GLN A 32 -4.98 2.73 -12.71
C GLN A 32 -3.46 2.79 -12.85
N LEU A 33 -2.73 2.36 -11.83
CA LEU A 33 -1.29 2.23 -11.85
C LEU A 33 -0.84 0.95 -12.58
N GLY A 34 -1.79 0.12 -13.05
CA GLY A 34 -1.52 -1.18 -13.64
C GLY A 34 -1.12 -2.23 -12.62
N LEU A 35 -1.49 -2.02 -11.34
CA LEU A 35 -1.29 -3.03 -10.29
C LEU A 35 -2.44 -4.03 -10.35
N ASP A 36 -2.13 -5.26 -10.72
CA ASP A 36 -3.05 -6.38 -10.63
C ASP A 36 -3.15 -6.89 -9.19
N LYS A 37 -4.04 -7.86 -8.95
CA LYS A 37 -4.23 -8.43 -7.60
C LYS A 37 -2.91 -8.93 -7.01
N GLU A 38 -2.10 -9.61 -7.81
CA GLU A 38 -0.79 -10.15 -7.40
C GLU A 38 0.20 -9.03 -7.06
N ASP A 39 0.23 -7.94 -7.84
CA ASP A 39 1.06 -6.78 -7.52
C ASP A 39 0.64 -6.10 -6.22
N ILE A 40 -0.68 -6.01 -5.98
CA ILE A 40 -1.22 -5.45 -4.74
C ILE A 40 -0.82 -6.33 -3.55
N GLU A 41 -0.95 -7.65 -3.66
CA GLU A 41 -0.51 -8.61 -2.64
C GLU A 41 0.99 -8.49 -2.35
N GLU A 42 1.84 -8.40 -3.38
CA GLU A 42 3.27 -8.22 -3.20
C GLU A 42 3.61 -6.85 -2.58
N LEU A 43 2.90 -5.79 -3.01
CA LEU A 43 3.05 -4.46 -2.45
C LEU A 43 2.75 -4.44 -0.95
N ILE A 44 1.65 -5.08 -0.55
CA ILE A 44 1.25 -5.23 0.85
C ILE A 44 2.33 -5.95 1.64
N PHE A 45 2.78 -7.11 1.17
CA PHE A 45 3.78 -7.91 1.85
C PHE A 45 5.09 -7.14 2.07
N ARG A 46 5.55 -6.39 1.07
CA ARG A 46 6.73 -5.52 1.22
C ARG A 46 6.50 -4.39 2.21
N LEU A 47 5.30 -3.80 2.21
CA LEU A 47 4.97 -2.72 3.13
C LEU A 47 4.91 -3.21 4.56
N GLU A 48 4.38 -4.41 4.79
CA GLU A 48 4.40 -5.08 6.09
C GLU A 48 5.82 -5.35 6.56
N ASP A 49 6.66 -5.97 5.73
CA ASP A 49 8.07 -6.24 6.05
C ASP A 49 8.84 -4.94 6.36
N GLN A 50 8.69 -3.92 5.50
CA GLN A 50 9.40 -2.65 5.64
C GLN A 50 8.91 -1.81 6.83
N LEU A 51 7.62 -1.90 7.17
CA LEU A 51 7.02 -1.21 8.31
C LEU A 51 7.09 -2.04 9.60
N GLY A 52 7.49 -3.30 9.52
CA GLY A 52 7.46 -4.25 10.64
C GLY A 52 6.05 -4.55 11.13
N LEU A 53 5.05 -4.46 10.23
CA LEU A 53 3.66 -4.76 10.53
C LEU A 53 3.37 -6.23 10.26
N THR A 54 2.37 -6.76 10.96
CA THR A 54 1.86 -8.11 10.70
C THR A 54 0.35 -7.98 10.63
N ALA A 55 -0.18 -7.80 9.42
CA ALA A 55 -1.60 -7.83 9.19
C ALA A 55 -2.07 -9.29 9.30
N SER A 56 -3.18 -9.51 9.99
CA SER A 56 -3.84 -10.81 9.98
C SER A 56 -4.42 -11.08 8.60
N THR A 57 -4.65 -12.34 8.24
CA THR A 57 -5.34 -12.72 6.98
C THR A 57 -6.69 -12.01 6.79
N ALA A 58 -7.38 -11.68 7.88
CA ALA A 58 -8.63 -10.90 7.85
C ALA A 58 -8.41 -9.40 7.53
N GLU A 59 -7.29 -8.84 7.97
CA GLU A 59 -6.91 -7.45 7.69
C GLU A 59 -6.41 -7.31 6.26
N GLU A 60 -5.65 -8.28 5.75
CA GLU A 60 -5.24 -8.36 4.34
C GLU A 60 -6.44 -8.50 3.40
N ASP A 61 -7.36 -9.44 3.66
CA ASP A 61 -8.56 -9.62 2.83
C ASP A 61 -9.46 -8.37 2.85
N ARG A 62 -9.59 -7.73 4.02
CA ARG A 62 -10.32 -6.47 4.15
C ARG A 62 -9.61 -5.37 3.37
N MET A 63 -8.29 -5.25 3.48
CA MET A 63 -7.49 -4.26 2.77
C MET A 63 -7.57 -4.49 1.25
N LEU A 64 -7.47 -5.72 0.75
CA LEU A 64 -7.66 -6.02 -0.68
C LEU A 64 -9.05 -5.63 -1.20
N LYS A 65 -10.08 -5.69 -0.35
CA LYS A 65 -11.46 -5.30 -0.70
C LYS A 65 -11.71 -3.80 -0.61
N THR A 66 -11.01 -3.09 0.27
CA THR A 66 -11.26 -1.65 0.53
C THR A 66 -10.23 -0.74 -0.11
N ALA A 67 -8.95 -1.15 -0.14
CA ALA A 67 -7.82 -0.39 -0.66
C ALA A 67 -7.89 -0.28 -2.17
N THR A 68 -8.71 0.66 -2.63
CA THR A 68 -8.91 0.95 -4.04
C THR A 68 -7.91 2.00 -4.52
N THR A 69 -7.39 2.83 -3.61
CA THR A 69 -6.46 3.95 -3.87
C THR A 69 -5.25 3.89 -2.94
N VAL A 70 -4.20 4.63 -3.33
CA VAL A 70 -2.95 4.77 -2.57
C VAL A 70 -3.17 5.40 -1.18
N ASP A 71 -4.07 6.38 -1.06
CA ASP A 71 -4.46 6.98 0.24
C ASP A 71 -5.20 5.97 1.13
N ASP A 72 -6.07 5.13 0.56
CA ASP A 72 -6.82 4.12 1.32
C ASP A 72 -5.87 3.06 1.90
N LEU A 73 -4.92 2.58 1.08
CA LEU A 73 -3.84 1.69 1.52
C LEU A 73 -2.98 2.34 2.61
N SER A 74 -2.58 3.60 2.42
CA SER A 74 -1.79 4.34 3.41
C SER A 74 -2.54 4.50 4.73
N ARG A 75 -3.84 4.78 4.68
CA ARG A 75 -4.70 4.91 5.86
C ARG A 75 -4.86 3.57 6.59
N PHE A 76 -5.02 2.48 5.84
CA PHE A 76 -5.10 1.13 6.39
C PHE A 76 -3.83 0.74 7.16
N LEU A 77 -2.66 0.94 6.55
CA LEU A 77 -1.38 0.64 7.19
C LEU A 77 -1.14 1.48 8.45
N ILE A 78 -1.62 2.73 8.48
CA ILE A 78 -1.57 3.57 9.68
C ILE A 78 -2.52 3.05 10.77
N GLU A 79 -3.68 2.52 10.39
CA GLU A 79 -4.65 1.93 11.33
C GLU A 79 -4.07 0.66 11.96
N ILE A 80 -3.48 -0.22 11.17
CA ILE A 80 -2.84 -1.46 11.63
C ILE A 80 -1.60 -1.13 12.49
N GLY A 81 -0.73 -0.23 12.04
CA GLY A 81 0.47 0.17 12.79
C GLY A 81 0.23 1.08 14.00
N ARG A 82 -1.04 1.30 14.36
CA ARG A 82 -1.44 1.98 15.59
C ARG A 82 -1.93 1.00 16.66
N TYR A 83 -2.35 -0.19 16.25
CA TYR A 83 -2.69 -1.31 17.14
C TYR A 83 -1.43 -2.10 17.53
#